data_AF-A0A0Q5L2F4-F1
#
_entry.id   AF-A0A0Q5L2F4-F1
#
_cell.length_a   1.000
_cell.length_b   1.000
_cell.length_c   1.000
_cell.angle_alpha   90.00
_cell.angle_beta   90.00
_cell.angle_gamma   90.00
#
_symmetry.space_group_name_H-M   'P 1'
#
loop_
_entity.id
_entity.type
_entity.pdbx_description
1 polymer ?
#
loop_
_entity_poly.entity_id
_entity_poly.type
_entity_poly.pdbx_seq_one_letter_code
_entity_poly.pdbx_strand_id
1 'polypeptide(L)'
;MTYNRTLEGPKPDQGFLVRAGVVVVVGIEETVLLPAGVVWPGSGALPEELMAWLAPAQTFLGEKDATVSWEASPREVEFTTALVRVHQLRSKAPLAERLEQLGELIDVGVHSQYALAAMLGARRESLTHGLSTYRLRNRHAAD
;
A
#
# COMPACT_ATOMS: atom_id res chain seq x y z
N MET A 1 18.27 21.29 20.63
CA MET A 1 18.28 20.22 19.61
C MET A 1 17.37 19.12 20.10
N THR A 2 16.14 19.06 19.61
CA THR A 2 15.21 17.97 19.93
C THR A 2 15.59 16.81 19.03
N TYR A 3 16.23 15.79 19.59
CA TYR A 3 16.45 14.54 18.88
C TYR A 3 15.07 13.97 18.51
N ASN A 4 14.78 13.82 17.22
CA ASN A 4 13.65 13.02 16.76
C ASN A 4 13.91 11.57 17.19
N ARG A 5 13.48 11.23 18.40
CA ARG A 5 13.59 9.87 18.93
C ARG A 5 12.54 9.06 18.20
N THR A 6 12.98 8.21 17.28
CA THR A 6 12.10 7.22 16.65
C THR A 6 11.45 6.40 17.76
N LEU A 7 10.12 6.40 17.81
CA LEU A 7 9.36 5.60 18.76
C LEU A 7 9.05 4.27 18.08
N GLU A 8 9.63 3.19 18.57
CA GLU A 8 9.30 1.85 18.08
C GLU A 8 7.83 1.54 18.42
N GLY A 9 7.12 0.97 17.44
CA GLY A 9 5.74 0.52 17.60
C GLY A 9 5.63 -0.98 17.88
N PRO A 10 4.40 -1.52 17.87
CA PRO A 10 4.16 -2.96 17.96
C PRO A 10 4.88 -3.74 16.86
N LYS A 11 5.16 -5.03 17.08
CA LYS A 11 5.75 -5.84 16.02
C LYS A 11 4.77 -5.99 14.85
N PRO A 12 5.24 -6.05 13.59
CA PRO A 12 4.34 -6.13 12.43
C PRO A 12 3.47 -7.40 12.36
N ASP A 13 3.82 -8.46 13.07
CA ASP A 13 3.02 -9.68 13.20
C ASP A 13 1.86 -9.53 14.18
N GLN A 14 1.83 -8.47 14.99
CA GLN A 14 0.81 -8.22 16.01
C GLN A 14 -0.28 -7.28 15.51
N GLY A 15 -1.53 -7.58 15.86
CA GLY A 15 -2.68 -6.73 15.58
C GLY A 15 -2.76 -5.50 16.50
N PHE A 16 -3.01 -4.32 15.92
CA PHE A 16 -3.19 -3.07 16.66
C PHE A 16 -4.10 -2.07 15.96
N LEU A 17 -4.76 -1.21 16.74
CA LEU A 17 -5.53 -0.05 16.29
C LEU A 17 -4.70 1.21 16.48
N VAL A 18 -4.61 2.06 15.46
CA VAL A 18 -4.03 3.40 15.58
C VAL A 18 -5.07 4.33 16.22
N ARG A 19 -4.84 4.76 17.46
CA ARG A 19 -5.75 5.66 18.18
C ARG A 19 -5.48 7.13 17.88
N ALA A 20 -4.23 7.50 17.69
CA ALA A 20 -3.80 8.88 17.51
C ALA A 20 -2.58 8.95 16.60
N GLY A 21 -2.40 10.10 15.95
CA GLY A 21 -1.27 10.34 15.06
C GLY A 21 -1.23 9.42 13.84
N VAL A 22 -0.03 8.93 13.53
CA VAL A 22 0.27 8.04 12.41
C VAL A 22 1.20 6.95 12.88
N VAL A 23 0.97 5.72 12.41
CA VAL A 23 1.90 4.60 12.52
C VAL A 23 2.47 4.29 11.16
N VAL A 24 3.75 4.00 11.13
CA VAL A 24 4.51 3.70 9.93
C VAL A 24 4.87 2.23 9.97
N VAL A 25 4.41 1.43 9.00
CA VAL A 25 4.87 0.05 8.81
C VAL A 25 5.96 0.07 7.74
N VAL A 26 7.18 -0.26 8.13
CA VAL A 26 8.37 -0.18 7.28
C VAL A 26 8.66 -1.56 6.71
N GLY A 27 8.58 -1.64 5.40
CA GLY A 27 9.03 -2.76 4.58
C GLY A 27 10.48 -2.66 4.16
N ILE A 28 10.92 -3.58 3.29
CA ILE A 28 12.29 -3.56 2.74
C ILE A 28 12.49 -2.35 1.82
N GLU A 29 11.56 -2.12 0.89
CA GLU A 29 11.65 -1.05 -0.11
C GLU A 29 10.58 0.02 0.04
N GLU A 30 9.47 -0.32 0.70
CA GLU A 30 8.26 0.49 0.73
C GLU A 30 7.72 0.65 2.16
N THR A 31 6.93 1.70 2.34
CA THR A 31 6.39 2.08 3.64
C THR A 31 4.89 2.32 3.53
N VAL A 32 4.13 1.75 4.46
CA VAL A 32 2.69 1.98 4.60
C VAL A 32 2.43 2.91 5.79
N LEU A 33 1.58 3.91 5.58
CA LEU A 33 1.18 4.87 6.61
C LEU A 33 -0.23 4.55 7.07
N LEU A 34 -0.39 4.36 8.38
CA LEU A 34 -1.65 4.05 9.04
C LEU A 34 -2.06 5.27 9.87
N PRO A 35 -3.03 6.09 9.42
CA PRO A 35 -3.57 7.18 10.22
C PRO A 35 -4.44 6.68 11.37
N ALA A 36 -4.75 7.58 12.30
CA ALA A 36 -5.73 7.32 13.36
C ALA A 36 -7.06 6.76 12.81
N GLY A 37 -7.57 5.73 13.50
CA GLY A 37 -8.77 4.97 13.11
C GLY A 37 -8.49 3.74 12.26
N VAL A 38 -7.27 3.56 11.74
CA VAL A 38 -6.90 2.39 10.96
C VAL A 38 -6.40 1.26 11.85
N VAL A 39 -6.77 0.03 11.50
CA VAL A 39 -6.31 -1.19 12.14
C VAL A 39 -5.20 -1.81 11.29
N TRP A 40 -4.12 -2.24 11.93
CA TRP A 40 -3.20 -3.21 11.37
C TRP A 40 -3.59 -4.59 11.93
N PRO A 41 -4.01 -5.56 11.11
CA PRO A 41 -4.49 -6.84 11.64
C PRO A 41 -3.35 -7.80 12.04
N GLY A 42 -2.10 -7.41 11.82
CA GLY A 42 -0.95 -8.31 11.84
C GLY A 42 -0.65 -8.85 10.45
N SER A 43 0.63 -9.02 10.11
CA SER A 43 1.07 -9.45 8.78
C SER A 43 0.47 -10.80 8.36
N GLY A 44 0.29 -11.73 9.29
CA GLY A 44 -0.29 -13.05 9.01
C GLY A 44 -1.77 -13.06 8.60
N ALA A 45 -2.48 -11.95 8.79
CA ALA A 45 -3.90 -11.82 8.42
C ALA A 45 -4.11 -11.22 7.02
N LEU A 46 -3.06 -10.71 6.39
CA LEU A 46 -3.12 -10.08 5.06
C LEU A 46 -2.73 -11.08 3.95
N PRO A 47 -3.17 -10.85 2.69
CA PRO A 47 -2.78 -11.70 1.57
C PRO A 47 -1.26 -11.85 1.43
N GLU A 48 -0.81 -13.08 1.18
CA GLU A 48 0.62 -13.42 1.09
C GLU A 48 1.37 -12.57 0.06
N GLU A 49 0.77 -12.32 -1.10
CA GLU A 49 1.35 -11.47 -2.15
C GLU A 49 1.68 -10.05 -1.65
N LEU A 50 0.76 -9.44 -0.89
CA LEU A 50 0.99 -8.10 -0.35
C LEU A 50 2.04 -8.11 0.74
N MET A 51 2.12 -9.18 1.53
CA MET A 51 3.14 -9.33 2.57
C MET A 51 4.50 -9.67 2.00
N ALA A 52 4.57 -10.38 0.88
CA ALA A 52 5.80 -10.59 0.14
C ALA A 52 6.31 -9.29 -0.49
N TRP A 53 5.39 -8.49 -1.07
CA TRP A 53 5.72 -7.17 -1.62
C TRP A 53 6.18 -6.18 -0.53
N LEU A 54 5.42 -6.06 0.56
CA LEU A 54 5.74 -5.11 1.64
C LEU A 54 6.93 -5.60 2.48
N ALA A 55 7.01 -6.90 2.76
CA ALA A 55 7.98 -7.53 3.66
C ALA A 55 8.17 -6.73 4.97
N PRO A 56 7.10 -6.57 5.78
CA PRO A 56 7.10 -5.64 6.91
C PRO A 56 8.10 -6.08 7.98
N ALA A 57 9.10 -5.23 8.25
CA ALA A 57 10.19 -5.51 9.18
C ALA A 57 9.96 -4.86 10.55
N GLN A 58 9.50 -3.61 10.56
CA GLN A 58 9.36 -2.81 11.77
C GLN A 58 8.15 -1.87 11.69
N THR A 59 7.67 -1.42 12.85
CA THR A 59 6.72 -0.32 12.91
C THR A 59 7.26 0.83 13.76
N PHE A 60 6.88 2.06 13.41
CA PHE A 60 7.22 3.26 14.15
C PHE A 60 5.99 4.08 14.45
N LEU A 61 5.98 4.71 15.62
CA LEU A 61 4.92 5.58 16.08
C LEU A 61 5.29 7.04 15.82
N GLY A 62 4.35 7.82 15.28
CA GLY A 62 4.47 9.27 15.18
C GLY A 62 4.27 9.98 16.52
N GLU A 63 3.65 9.31 17.50
CA GLU A 63 3.39 9.82 18.84
C GLU A 63 3.43 8.68 19.87
N LYS A 64 3.75 9.02 21.12
CA LYS A 64 3.71 8.04 22.22
C LYS A 64 2.27 7.58 22.44
N ASP A 65 2.08 6.29 22.72
CA ASP A 65 0.76 5.68 22.99
C ASP A 65 -0.23 5.79 21.81
N ALA A 66 0.28 6.00 20.59
CA ALA A 66 -0.50 6.07 19.35
C ALA A 66 -1.27 4.79 19.00
N THR A 67 -0.95 3.65 19.63
CA THR A 67 -1.53 2.34 19.34
C THR A 67 -2.08 1.66 20.57
N VAL A 68 -3.05 0.78 20.34
CA VAL A 68 -3.48 -0.24 21.31
C VAL A 68 -3.57 -1.59 20.63
N SER A 69 -3.30 -2.66 21.39
CA SER A 69 -3.53 -4.02 20.91
C SER A 69 -4.99 -4.20 20.48
N TRP A 70 -5.19 -4.85 19.34
CA TRP A 70 -6.49 -5.00 18.71
C TRP A 70 -6.59 -6.31 17.95
N GLU A 71 -7.75 -6.96 18.05
CA GLU A 71 -8.09 -8.12 17.22
C GLU A 71 -8.97 -7.65 16.07
N ALA A 72 -8.45 -7.77 14.85
CA ALA A 72 -9.14 -7.24 13.67
C ALA A 72 -10.33 -8.13 13.28
N SER A 73 -11.48 -7.50 13.09
CA SER A 73 -12.64 -8.10 12.43
C SER A 73 -12.37 -8.34 10.93
N PRO A 74 -13.12 -9.25 10.26
CA PRO A 74 -12.95 -9.49 8.83
C PRO A 74 -13.05 -8.22 7.97
N ARG A 75 -13.96 -7.32 8.33
CA ARG A 75 -14.14 -6.04 7.65
C ARG A 75 -12.92 -5.12 7.80
N GLU A 76 -12.27 -5.12 8.96
CA GLU A 76 -11.03 -4.37 9.18
C GLU A 76 -9.88 -4.95 8.38
N VAL A 77 -9.77 -6.28 8.27
CA VAL A 77 -8.79 -6.95 7.41
C VAL A 77 -9.00 -6.56 5.94
N GLU A 78 -10.24 -6.53 5.45
CA GLU A 78 -10.57 -6.07 4.10
C GLU A 78 -10.14 -4.61 3.86
N PHE A 79 -10.46 -3.72 4.81
CA PHE A 79 -10.06 -2.31 4.71
C PHE A 79 -8.54 -2.12 4.70
N THR A 80 -7.81 -2.81 5.57
CA THR A 80 -6.35 -2.72 5.60
C THR A 80 -5.73 -3.33 4.36
N THR A 81 -6.29 -4.43 3.85
CA THR A 81 -5.89 -5.02 2.56
C THR A 81 -6.02 -4.01 1.43
N ALA A 82 -7.18 -3.34 1.34
CA ALA A 82 -7.42 -2.30 0.34
C ALA A 82 -6.44 -1.12 0.48
N LEU A 83 -6.16 -0.70 1.72
CA LEU A 83 -5.19 0.36 1.99
C LEU A 83 -3.78 -0.03 1.50
N VAL A 84 -3.31 -1.24 1.85
CA VAL A 84 -1.99 -1.73 1.42
C VAL A 84 -1.93 -1.84 -0.11
N ARG A 85 -3.00 -2.31 -0.76
CA ARG A 85 -3.10 -2.35 -2.23
C ARG A 85 -3.01 -0.94 -2.84
N VAL A 86 -3.66 0.07 -2.25
CA VAL A 86 -3.52 1.47 -2.69
C VAL A 86 -2.08 1.95 -2.55
N HIS A 87 -1.39 1.61 -1.47
CA HIS A 87 0.03 1.93 -1.32
C HIS A 87 0.89 1.24 -2.39
N GLN A 88 0.63 -0.04 -2.69
CA GLN A 88 1.30 -0.79 -3.76
C GLN A 88 1.10 -0.12 -5.14
N LEU A 89 -0.14 0.26 -5.48
CA LEU A 89 -0.46 0.94 -6.72
C LEU A 89 0.14 2.33 -6.86
N ARG A 90 0.58 2.93 -5.74
CA ARG A 90 1.20 4.27 -5.68
C ARG A 90 2.69 4.22 -5.32
N SER A 91 3.27 3.02 -5.29
CA SER A 91 4.67 2.76 -4.99
C SER A 91 5.61 3.34 -6.05
N LYS A 92 6.92 3.21 -5.81
CA LYS A 92 7.95 3.61 -6.76
C LYS A 92 8.16 2.61 -7.90
N ALA A 93 7.43 1.50 -7.91
CA ALA A 93 7.50 0.51 -8.98
C ALA A 93 7.24 1.14 -10.36
N PRO A 94 7.79 0.55 -11.45
CA PRO A 94 7.51 0.99 -12.81
C PRO A 94 6.01 1.12 -13.09
N LEU A 95 5.62 2.19 -13.79
CA LEU A 95 4.21 2.49 -14.02
C LEU A 95 3.47 1.38 -14.80
N ALA A 96 4.18 0.65 -15.67
CA ALA A 96 3.61 -0.48 -16.41
C ALA A 96 3.21 -1.65 -15.48
N GLU A 97 4.01 -1.95 -14.46
CA GLU A 97 3.70 -2.99 -13.46
C GLU A 97 2.52 -2.56 -12.58
N ARG A 98 2.50 -1.29 -12.20
CA ARG A 98 1.38 -0.73 -11.42
C ARG A 98 0.08 -0.68 -12.23
N LEU A 99 0.17 -0.49 -13.54
CA LEU A 99 -0.97 -0.60 -14.46
C LEU A 99 -1.48 -2.04 -14.60
N GLU A 100 -0.57 -3.02 -14.59
CA GLU A 100 -0.91 -4.44 -14.59
C GLU A 100 -1.66 -4.81 -13.31
N GLN A 101 -1.13 -4.44 -12.14
CA GLN A 101 -1.80 -4.62 -10.85
C GLN A 101 -3.16 -3.92 -10.76
N LEU A 102 -3.28 -2.73 -11.37
CA LEU A 102 -4.57 -2.02 -11.45
C LEU A 102 -5.56 -2.76 -12.36
N GLY A 103 -5.08 -3.38 -13.44
CA GLY A 103 -5.88 -4.17 -14.37
C GLY A 103 -6.51 -5.43 -13.76
N GLU A 104 -5.94 -5.94 -12.66
CA GLU A 104 -6.55 -7.03 -11.88
C GLU A 104 -7.77 -6.57 -11.06
N LEU A 105 -7.89 -5.26 -10.81
CA LEU A 105 -8.94 -4.68 -9.97
C LEU A 105 -10.05 -4.01 -10.79
N ILE A 106 -9.70 -3.41 -11.92
CA ILE A 106 -10.62 -2.66 -12.78
C ILE A 106 -10.29 -2.88 -14.25
N ASP A 107 -11.27 -2.68 -15.12
CA ASP A 107 -11.02 -2.61 -16.56
C ASP A 107 -10.35 -1.26 -16.91
N VAL A 108 -9.03 -1.32 -17.15
CA VAL A 108 -8.22 -0.14 -17.51
C VAL A 108 -8.69 0.49 -18.84
N GLY A 109 -9.32 -0.29 -19.73
CA GLY A 109 -9.75 0.15 -21.06
C GLY A 109 -10.91 1.14 -21.05
N VAL A 110 -11.79 1.08 -20.04
CA VAL A 110 -12.98 1.94 -19.93
C VAL A 110 -12.71 3.26 -19.20
N HIS A 111 -11.56 3.40 -18.56
CA HIS A 111 -11.23 4.58 -17.77
C HIS A 111 -10.37 5.59 -18.56
N SER A 112 -10.60 6.87 -18.27
CA SER A 112 -9.80 7.94 -18.88
C SER A 112 -8.38 7.92 -18.34
N GLN A 113 -7.42 8.38 -19.15
CA GLN A 113 -6.03 8.54 -18.71
C GLN A 113 -5.90 9.42 -17.46
N TYR A 114 -6.77 10.41 -17.29
CA TYR A 114 -6.77 11.24 -16.09
C TYR A 114 -7.16 10.44 -14.83
N ALA A 115 -8.22 9.63 -14.92
CA ALA A 115 -8.66 8.79 -13.81
C ALA A 115 -7.59 7.75 -13.43
N LEU A 116 -7.01 7.08 -14.43
CA LEU A 116 -5.92 6.13 -14.22
C LEU A 116 -4.69 6.79 -13.59
N ALA A 117 -4.29 7.97 -14.07
CA ALA A 117 -3.19 8.73 -13.49
C ALA A 117 -3.48 9.12 -12.04
N ALA A 118 -4.72 9.52 -11.72
CA ALA A 118 -5.13 9.85 -10.35
C ALA A 118 -5.08 8.63 -9.42
N MET A 119 -5.60 7.47 -9.85
CA MET A 119 -5.57 6.22 -9.07
C MET A 119 -4.14 5.77 -8.77
N LEU A 120 -3.26 5.92 -9.76
CA LEU A 120 -1.84 5.62 -9.63
C LEU A 120 -1.09 6.76 -8.90
N GLY A 121 -1.64 7.96 -8.76
CA GLY A 121 -0.87 9.12 -8.28
C GLY A 121 0.32 9.46 -9.20
N ALA A 122 0.17 9.23 -10.51
CA ALA A 122 1.12 9.58 -11.54
C ALA A 122 0.72 10.87 -12.27
N ARG A 123 1.66 11.50 -12.97
CA ARG A 123 1.34 12.57 -13.92
C ARG A 123 0.80 11.97 -15.22
N ARG A 124 -0.09 12.69 -15.90
CA ARG A 124 -0.71 12.26 -17.17
C ARG A 124 0.35 11.93 -18.22
N GLU A 125 1.39 12.75 -18.34
CA GLU A 125 2.47 12.58 -19.32
C GLU A 125 3.21 11.25 -19.12
N SER A 126 3.48 10.88 -17.86
CA SER A 126 4.11 9.60 -17.51
C SER A 126 3.23 8.41 -17.88
N LEU A 127 1.90 8.57 -17.81
CA LEU A 127 0.94 7.53 -18.12
C LEU A 127 0.92 7.14 -19.60
N THR A 128 1.10 8.10 -20.52
CA THR A 128 1.14 7.80 -21.96
C THR A 128 2.23 6.80 -22.31
N HIS A 129 3.43 6.98 -21.73
CA HIS A 129 4.54 6.04 -21.91
C HIS A 129 4.24 4.68 -21.25
N GLY A 130 3.75 4.69 -20.00
CA GLY A 130 3.39 3.48 -19.27
C GLY A 130 2.34 2.62 -19.99
N LEU A 131 1.28 3.24 -20.52
CA LEU A 131 0.23 2.55 -21.28
C LEU A 131 0.73 1.94 -22.59
N SER A 132 1.68 2.60 -23.27
CA SER A 132 2.29 2.05 -24.48
C SER A 132 3.04 0.76 -24.17
N THR A 133 3.90 0.78 -23.15
CA THR A 133 4.65 -0.40 -22.69
C THR A 133 3.72 -1.52 -22.20
N TYR A 134 2.70 -1.18 -21.42
CA TYR A 134 1.70 -2.14 -20.95
C TYR A 134 0.97 -2.86 -22.09
N ARG A 135 0.50 -2.10 -23.10
CA ARG A 135 -0.19 -2.67 -24.27
C ARG A 135 0.73 -3.54 -25.12
N LEU A 136 2.00 -3.16 -25.27
CA LEU A 136 3.01 -3.98 -25.97
C LEU A 136 3.19 -5.33 -25.27
N ARG A 137 3.32 -5.35 -23.93
CA ARG A 137 3.43 -6.59 -23.15
C ARG A 137 2.21 -7.49 -23.32
N ASN A 138 1.01 -6.93 -23.20
CA ASN A 138 -0.22 -7.73 -23.30
C ASN A 138 -0.50 -8.26 -24.72
N ARG A 139 -0.05 -7.56 -25.77
CA ARG A 139 -0.13 -8.09 -27.14
C ARG A 139 0.74 -9.32 -27.31
N HIS A 140 1.97 -9.29 -26.81
CA HIS A 140 2.89 -10.43 -26.88
C HIS A 140 2.49 -11.61 -25.97
N ALA A 141 1.65 -11.38 -24.97
CA ALA A 141 1.11 -12.45 -24.13
C ALA A 141 -0.11 -13.17 -24.75
N ALA A 142 -0.70 -12.61 -25.82
CA ALA A 142 -1.87 -13.15 -26.51
C ALA A 142 -1.54 -13.89 -27.81
N ASP A 143 -0.28 -13.80 -28.27
CA ASP A 143 0.29 -14.54 -29.41
C ASP A 143 1.00 -15.81 -28.91
#